data_AF-A0A1J4JSR8-F1
#
_entry.id   AF-A0A1J4JSR8-F1
#
_cell.length_a   1.000
_cell.length_b   1.000
_cell.length_c   1.000
_cell.angle_alpha   90.00
_cell.angle_beta   90.00
_cell.angle_gamma   90.00
#
_symmetry.space_group_name_H-M   'P 1'
#
loop_
_entity.id
_entity.type
_entity.pdbx_description
1 polymer ?
#
loop_
_entity_poly.entity_id
_entity_poly.type
_entity_poly.pdbx_seq_one_letter_code
_entity_poly.pdbx_strand_id
1 'polypeptide(L)'
;MKFLRRIELSIYCMATSRAPRQSSPYYYTTQSHPDARTMMNALVSGLDISLIEPKLYGQIYDLIPNYILKFQDRHDDEVVEKMKFIQTYIEKYPERQRLEMILRKSRRAEPVKKEVYTDDELKEQIHKVVNNDPDPFYTQEQSEAIVAELKRKKQKYAEAEDFDRADAVTRITSKFIKLCEFSESNQIQTDKSAELKQKLEEAQQNHVDLKSRWRQVFDNFYQRFDNEYREMVQAQEKEIADLDAQRQGEMPAKFHKYSSELLNLKQRNKAMVYSKRYNEASEMQAEVQRLEAAEDERNYYDWMKAIDDQIFKAQSKHNQQRKIRENNFKREEKCMKETRKAELEASEKTIRNLKRAIKVTEDQIYTMEADNEEPPPTERSALPPLNLSLAAVNAPPASEPMTPTKFRQRAMLNMKVYTKRPQKAPPVTAR
;
A
#
# COMPACT_ATOMS: atom_id res chain seq x y z
N MET A 1 -19.61 52.26 -52.33
CA MET A 1 -19.58 53.30 -51.28
C MET A 1 -19.02 52.71 -49.99
N LYS A 2 -18.00 53.38 -49.44
CA LYS A 2 -17.55 53.44 -48.02
C LYS A 2 -17.12 52.10 -47.36
N PHE A 3 -15.84 51.74 -47.47
CA PHE A 3 -14.66 52.13 -46.64
C PHE A 3 -14.58 51.48 -45.25
N LEU A 4 -13.66 50.51 -45.16
CA LEU A 4 -13.06 49.95 -43.95
C LEU A 4 -12.43 51.05 -43.09
N ARG A 5 -12.79 51.11 -41.80
CA ARG A 5 -11.99 51.77 -40.76
C ARG A 5 -11.56 50.74 -39.72
N ARG A 6 -10.26 50.44 -39.78
CA ARG A 6 -9.46 49.72 -38.80
C ARG A 6 -9.20 50.72 -37.66
N ILE A 7 -9.72 50.45 -36.47
CA ILE A 7 -9.38 51.21 -35.26
C ILE A 7 -8.24 50.45 -34.58
N GLU A 8 -7.06 51.07 -34.61
CA GLU A 8 -5.94 50.75 -33.73
C GLU A 8 -6.27 51.24 -32.32
N LEU A 9 -6.38 50.32 -31.36
CA LEU A 9 -6.32 50.65 -29.94
C LEU A 9 -4.98 50.17 -29.42
N SER A 10 -4.04 51.11 -29.43
CA SER A 10 -2.75 51.05 -28.76
C SER A 10 -2.98 51.05 -27.25
N ILE A 11 -2.87 49.87 -26.62
CA ILE A 11 -2.83 49.75 -25.16
C ILE A 11 -1.37 49.88 -24.73
N TYR A 12 -1.01 51.10 -24.32
CA TYR A 12 0.17 51.37 -23.51
C TYR A 12 0.01 50.70 -22.14
N CYS A 13 0.57 49.50 -21.96
CA CYS A 13 0.78 48.92 -20.64
C CYS A 13 2.00 49.59 -20.00
N MET A 14 1.77 50.68 -19.27
CA MET A 14 2.76 51.19 -18.31
C MET A 14 2.85 50.22 -17.13
N ALA A 15 3.89 49.38 -17.15
CA ALA A 15 4.29 48.55 -16.03
C ALA A 15 4.76 49.46 -14.88
N THR A 16 3.85 49.76 -13.95
CA THR A 16 4.25 50.29 -12.65
C THR A 16 4.72 49.11 -11.80
N SER A 17 6.03 49.02 -11.60
CA SER A 17 6.70 48.07 -10.72
C SER A 17 6.27 48.27 -9.26
N ARG A 18 5.09 47.78 -8.90
CA ARG A 18 4.69 47.60 -7.50
C ARG A 18 5.36 46.31 -7.02
N ALA A 19 6.10 46.41 -5.91
CA ALA A 19 6.68 45.26 -5.23
C ALA A 19 5.64 44.13 -5.10
N PRO A 20 6.03 42.86 -5.29
CA PRO A 20 5.11 41.73 -5.24
C PRO A 20 4.39 41.77 -3.89
N ARG A 21 3.09 42.07 -3.93
CA ARG A 21 2.24 41.99 -2.74
C ARG A 21 2.33 40.55 -2.27
N GLN A 22 2.73 40.33 -1.01
CA GLN A 22 2.72 39.01 -0.41
C GLN A 22 1.33 38.41 -0.65
N SER A 23 1.25 37.42 -1.53
CA SER A 23 -0.02 36.73 -1.78
C SER A 23 -0.38 36.06 -0.47
N SER A 24 -1.51 36.45 0.11
CA SER A 24 -2.07 35.76 1.26
C SER A 24 -2.05 34.25 0.98
N PRO A 25 -1.59 33.41 1.93
CA PRO A 25 -1.60 31.96 1.76
C PRO A 25 -3.04 31.39 1.69
N TYR A 26 -4.05 32.20 2.02
CA TYR A 26 -5.46 31.83 1.99
C TYR A 26 -6.10 32.13 0.63
N TYR A 27 -6.87 31.15 0.14
CA TYR A 27 -7.66 31.24 -1.09
C TYR A 27 -8.90 32.14 -0.91
N TYR A 28 -9.52 32.07 0.27
CA TYR A 28 -10.62 32.96 0.67
C TYR A 28 -10.16 33.87 1.80
N THR A 29 -10.27 35.17 1.59
CA THR A 29 -9.89 36.21 2.55
C THR A 29 -11.07 37.12 2.88
N THR A 30 -11.02 37.77 4.03
CA THR A 30 -12.03 38.75 4.48
C THR A 30 -12.16 39.91 3.48
N GLN A 31 -11.08 40.23 2.75
CA GLN A 31 -11.06 41.31 1.74
C GLN A 31 -11.73 40.92 0.42
N SER A 32 -11.76 39.62 0.08
CA SER A 32 -12.39 39.15 -1.16
C SER A 32 -13.91 38.93 -1.05
N HIS A 33 -14.52 39.25 0.12
CA HIS A 33 -15.95 39.12 0.43
C HIS A 33 -16.68 37.92 -0.20
N PRO A 34 -16.19 36.68 -0.01
CA PRO A 34 -16.90 35.51 -0.54
C PRO A 34 -18.16 35.26 0.29
N ASP A 35 -19.29 35.07 -0.39
CA ASP A 35 -20.52 34.53 0.23
C ASP A 35 -20.19 33.19 0.92
N ALA A 36 -20.69 33.00 2.14
CA ALA A 36 -20.47 31.78 2.93
C ALA A 36 -20.93 30.52 2.19
N ARG A 37 -21.97 30.64 1.34
CA ARG A 37 -22.43 29.54 0.48
C ARG A 37 -21.39 29.15 -0.57
N THR A 38 -20.66 30.11 -1.12
CA THR A 38 -19.59 29.85 -2.11
C THR A 38 -18.43 29.12 -1.45
N MET A 39 -18.05 29.52 -0.23
CA MET A 39 -17.03 28.82 0.55
C MET A 39 -17.47 27.38 0.88
N MET A 40 -18.72 27.19 1.31
CA MET A 40 -19.27 25.85 1.57
C MET A 40 -19.26 24.96 0.33
N ASN A 41 -19.66 25.48 -0.83
CA ASN A 41 -19.62 24.73 -2.07
C ASN A 41 -18.17 24.35 -2.46
N ALA A 42 -17.22 25.26 -2.29
CA ALA A 42 -15.80 24.96 -2.52
C ALA A 42 -15.26 23.88 -1.57
N LEU A 43 -15.66 23.91 -0.29
CA LEU A 43 -15.33 22.88 0.70
C LEU A 43 -15.93 21.52 0.31
N VAL A 44 -17.19 21.47 -0.12
CA VAL A 44 -17.80 20.26 -0.69
C VAL A 44 -16.97 19.76 -1.87
N SER A 45 -16.59 20.66 -2.79
CA SER A 45 -15.85 20.33 -4.02
C SER A 45 -14.40 19.89 -3.82
N GLY A 46 -13.83 19.95 -2.62
CA GLY A 46 -12.45 19.49 -2.39
C GLY A 46 -11.52 20.47 -1.69
N LEU A 47 -11.91 21.74 -1.53
CA LEU A 47 -11.03 22.74 -0.92
C LEU A 47 -10.74 22.39 0.54
N ASP A 48 -9.48 22.48 0.94
CA ASP A 48 -9.07 22.29 2.34
C ASP A 48 -9.45 23.52 3.18
N ILE A 49 -10.02 23.28 4.36
CA ILE A 49 -10.41 24.30 5.34
C ILE A 49 -9.19 25.13 5.82
N SER A 50 -7.98 24.56 5.76
CA SER A 50 -6.73 25.26 6.06
C SER A 50 -6.44 26.44 5.12
N LEU A 51 -7.03 26.44 3.91
CA LEU A 51 -6.85 27.48 2.90
C LEU A 51 -7.87 28.62 3.02
N ILE A 52 -8.76 28.56 4.00
CA ILE A 52 -9.74 29.61 4.29
C ILE A 52 -9.26 30.42 5.49
N GLU A 53 -9.33 31.75 5.39
CA GLU A 53 -8.93 32.62 6.49
C GLU A 53 -9.77 32.32 7.76
N PRO A 54 -9.13 32.06 8.92
CA PRO A 54 -9.83 31.65 10.15
C PRO A 54 -10.92 32.60 10.64
N LYS A 55 -10.83 33.89 10.28
CA LYS A 55 -11.86 34.90 10.59
C LYS A 55 -13.21 34.58 9.94
N LEU A 56 -13.22 33.80 8.87
CA LEU A 56 -14.41 33.40 8.13
C LEU A 56 -15.05 32.12 8.69
N TYR A 57 -14.38 31.40 9.60
CA TYR A 57 -14.88 30.13 10.14
C TYR A 57 -16.23 30.26 10.83
N GLY A 58 -16.52 31.38 11.51
CA GLY A 58 -17.83 31.60 12.15
C GLY A 58 -18.97 31.58 11.14
N GLN A 59 -18.80 32.21 9.97
CA GLN A 59 -19.84 32.27 8.93
C GLN A 59 -20.07 30.91 8.26
N ILE A 60 -19.02 30.10 8.16
CA ILE A 60 -19.07 28.76 7.58
C ILE A 60 -19.73 27.81 8.57
N TYR A 61 -19.35 27.89 9.84
CA TYR A 61 -19.79 27.00 10.91
C TYR A 61 -21.32 26.93 11.02
N ASP A 62 -22.01 28.07 10.94
CA ASP A 62 -23.47 28.15 11.02
C ASP A 62 -24.18 27.40 9.87
N LEU A 63 -23.51 27.21 8.72
CA LEU A 63 -24.07 26.55 7.54
C LEU A 63 -23.80 25.04 7.50
N ILE A 64 -22.81 24.53 8.24
CA ILE A 64 -22.40 23.13 8.21
C ILE A 64 -23.56 22.18 8.59
N PRO A 65 -24.33 22.39 9.68
CA PRO A 65 -25.39 21.46 10.07
C PRO A 65 -26.45 21.27 8.98
N ASN A 66 -26.81 22.36 8.28
CA ASN A 66 -27.78 22.34 7.18
C ASN A 66 -27.25 21.55 5.98
N TYR A 67 -25.95 21.65 5.69
CA TYR A 67 -25.31 20.88 4.63
C TYR A 67 -25.21 19.40 5.01
N ILE A 68 -24.87 19.06 6.26
CA ILE A 68 -24.87 17.68 6.75
C ILE A 68 -26.25 17.04 6.53
N LEU A 69 -27.33 17.70 6.97
CA LEU A 69 -28.69 17.20 6.81
C LEU A 69 -29.02 16.96 5.32
N LYS A 70 -28.71 17.94 4.46
CA LYS A 70 -28.96 17.87 3.02
C LYS A 70 -28.24 16.71 2.31
N PHE A 71 -27.01 16.38 2.72
CA PHE A 71 -26.25 15.27 2.12
C PHE A 71 -26.57 13.92 2.76
N GLN A 72 -27.01 13.92 4.01
CA GLN A 72 -27.54 12.73 4.68
C GLN A 72 -28.83 12.24 4.01
N ASP A 73 -29.73 13.16 3.63
CA ASP A 73 -30.95 12.84 2.86
C ASP A 73 -30.66 12.25 1.47
N ARG A 74 -29.43 12.44 0.95
CA ARG A 74 -28.97 11.93 -0.34
C ARG A 74 -28.14 10.65 -0.22
N HIS A 75 -27.89 10.17 1.01
CA HIS A 75 -27.01 9.04 1.30
C HIS A 75 -25.58 9.23 0.77
N ASP A 76 -25.05 10.46 0.83
CA ASP A 76 -23.67 10.78 0.44
C ASP A 76 -22.78 10.86 1.70
N ASP A 77 -22.37 9.69 2.19
CA ASP A 77 -21.65 9.54 3.46
C ASP A 77 -20.26 10.20 3.45
N GLU A 78 -19.59 10.26 2.30
CA GLU A 78 -18.26 10.86 2.14
C GLU A 78 -18.29 12.38 2.41
N VAL A 79 -19.27 13.07 1.82
CA VAL A 79 -19.45 14.51 2.05
C VAL A 79 -19.89 14.78 3.49
N VAL A 80 -20.73 13.92 4.07
CA VAL A 80 -21.15 14.03 5.47
C VAL A 80 -19.96 13.90 6.43
N GLU A 81 -19.10 12.90 6.23
CA GLU A 81 -17.89 12.72 7.04
C GLU A 81 -16.95 13.92 6.91
N LYS A 82 -16.76 14.42 5.69
CA LYS A 82 -15.97 15.62 5.43
C LYS A 82 -16.53 16.86 6.14
N MET A 83 -17.85 17.04 6.16
CA MET A 83 -18.49 18.16 6.86
C MET A 83 -18.34 18.05 8.38
N LYS A 84 -18.47 16.85 8.95
CA LYS A 84 -18.19 16.60 10.37
C LYS A 84 -16.72 16.87 10.73
N PHE A 85 -15.80 16.50 9.83
CA PHE A 85 -14.38 16.84 9.99
C PHE A 85 -14.17 18.36 10.01
N ILE A 86 -14.74 19.10 9.06
CA ILE A 86 -14.62 20.57 8.99
C ILE A 86 -15.20 21.22 10.25
N GLN A 87 -16.36 20.74 10.72
CA GLN A 87 -16.96 21.21 11.97
C GLN A 87 -16.02 21.04 13.16
N THR A 88 -15.51 19.82 13.35
CA THR A 88 -14.55 19.48 14.41
C THR A 88 -13.26 20.31 14.28
N TYR A 89 -12.82 20.56 13.04
CA TYR A 89 -11.63 21.35 12.75
C TYR A 89 -11.79 22.78 13.25
N ILE A 90 -12.94 23.42 12.97
CA ILE A 90 -13.26 24.78 13.40
C ILE A 90 -13.38 24.86 14.93
N GLU A 91 -14.07 23.91 15.55
CA GLU A 91 -14.23 23.85 17.02
C GLU A 91 -12.89 23.77 17.76
N LYS A 92 -11.94 22.98 17.23
CA LYS A 92 -10.59 22.81 17.82
C LYS A 92 -9.60 23.91 17.44
N TYR A 93 -10.00 24.90 16.65
CA TYR A 93 -9.09 25.94 16.18
C TYR A 93 -8.52 26.84 17.31
N PRO A 94 -9.30 27.28 18.31
CA PRO A 94 -8.78 28.09 19.42
C PRO A 94 -7.70 27.36 20.25
N GLU A 95 -7.86 26.05 20.46
CA GLU A 95 -6.89 25.21 21.16
C GLU A 95 -5.57 25.11 20.36
N ARG A 96 -5.66 24.97 19.04
CA ARG A 96 -4.49 24.96 18.16
C ARG A 96 -3.73 26.29 18.16
N GLN A 97 -4.41 27.43 18.19
CA GLN A 97 -3.75 28.72 18.34
C GLN A 97 -3.00 28.84 19.67
N ARG A 98 -3.57 28.29 20.75
CA ARG A 98 -2.90 28.26 22.06
C ARG A 98 -1.64 27.39 22.03
N LEU A 99 -1.71 26.20 21.43
CA LEU A 99 -0.56 25.31 21.27
C LEU A 99 0.53 25.93 20.40
N GLU A 100 0.15 26.58 19.29
CA GLU A 100 1.09 27.26 18.42
C GLU A 100 1.80 28.41 19.15
N MET A 101 1.09 29.20 19.97
CA MET A 101 1.71 30.23 20.81
C MET A 101 2.69 29.65 21.83
N ILE A 102 2.41 28.47 22.39
CA ILE A 102 3.31 27.78 23.32
C ILE A 102 4.57 27.31 22.58
N LEU A 103 4.41 26.68 21.41
CA LEU A 103 5.52 26.16 20.61
C LEU A 103 6.41 27.27 20.03
N ARG A 104 5.84 28.43 19.68
CA ARG A 104 6.61 29.58 19.17
C ARG A 104 7.33 30.38 20.26
N LYS A 105 7.05 30.17 21.55
CA LYS A 105 7.55 31.03 22.65
C LYS A 105 8.98 30.73 23.14
N SER A 106 9.79 29.96 22.42
CA SER A 106 11.15 29.63 22.87
C SER A 106 12.16 29.51 21.72
N ARG A 107 12.59 30.65 21.14
CA ARG A 107 13.99 30.75 20.71
C ARG A 107 14.81 31.09 21.94
N ARG A 108 15.28 30.06 22.66
CA ARG A 108 16.35 30.22 23.65
C ARG A 108 17.54 30.85 22.93
N ALA A 109 18.12 31.90 23.51
CA ALA A 109 19.38 32.45 23.06
C ALA A 109 20.40 31.31 22.96
N GLU A 110 21.16 31.25 21.87
CA GLU A 110 22.19 30.23 21.67
C GLU A 110 23.15 30.27 22.87
N PRO A 111 23.37 29.13 23.57
CA PRO A 111 24.28 29.09 24.69
C PRO A 111 25.69 29.45 24.21
N VAL A 112 26.36 30.31 24.98
CA VAL A 112 27.78 30.68 24.77
C VAL A 112 28.60 29.37 24.72
N LYS A 113 29.23 29.08 23.57
CA LYS A 113 30.07 27.90 23.38
C LYS A 113 31.21 27.95 24.41
N LYS A 114 31.28 26.94 25.28
CA LYS A 114 32.42 26.76 26.20
C LYS A 114 33.60 26.27 25.38
N GLU A 115 34.78 26.83 25.64
CA GLU A 115 36.03 26.35 25.04
C GLU A 115 36.28 24.91 25.48
N VAL A 116 36.65 24.05 24.51
CA VAL A 116 36.66 22.59 24.66
C VAL A 116 37.93 22.07 25.36
N TYR A 117 39.00 22.86 25.36
CA TYR A 117 40.24 22.59 26.08
C TYR A 117 40.63 23.77 26.94
N THR A 118 41.21 23.49 28.10
CA THR A 118 42.03 24.49 28.78
C THR A 118 43.37 24.68 28.04
N ASP A 119 43.97 25.86 28.15
CA ASP A 119 45.20 26.22 27.43
C ASP A 119 46.37 25.22 27.64
N ASP A 120 46.42 24.56 28.79
CA ASP A 120 47.48 23.60 29.11
C ASP A 120 47.19 22.19 28.54
N GLU A 121 45.94 21.75 28.56
CA GLU A 121 45.50 20.51 27.90
C GLU A 121 45.69 20.58 26.38
N LEU A 122 45.41 21.75 25.78
CA LEU A 122 45.60 21.97 24.34
C LEU A 122 47.08 21.87 23.94
N LYS A 123 48.00 22.39 24.76
CA LYS A 123 49.45 22.27 24.51
C LYS A 123 49.92 20.82 24.58
N GLU A 124 49.42 20.06 25.55
CA GLU A 124 49.74 18.64 25.70
C GLU A 124 49.27 17.84 24.49
N GLN A 125 48.04 18.08 24.02
CA GLN A 125 47.48 17.45 22.83
C GLN A 125 48.26 17.80 21.55
N ILE A 126 48.66 19.05 21.39
CA ILE A 126 49.51 19.44 20.25
C ILE A 126 50.88 18.74 20.32
N HIS A 127 51.45 18.57 21.52
CA HIS A 127 52.73 17.89 21.70
C HIS A 127 52.63 16.41 21.31
N LYS A 128 51.55 15.73 21.70
CA LYS A 128 51.23 14.35 21.28
C LYS A 128 51.12 14.22 19.76
N VAL A 129 50.37 15.13 19.11
CA VAL A 129 50.22 15.14 17.64
C VAL A 129 51.56 15.39 16.93
N VAL A 130 52.40 16.28 17.46
CA VAL A 130 53.74 16.57 16.90
C VAL A 130 54.69 15.38 17.05
N ASN A 131 54.53 14.58 18.11
CA ASN A 131 55.34 13.38 18.35
C ASN A 131 54.81 12.12 17.62
N ASN A 132 53.82 12.27 16.73
CA ASN A 132 53.13 11.16 16.04
C ASN A 132 52.45 10.15 16.99
N ASP A 133 52.01 10.60 18.16
CA ASP A 133 51.20 9.80 19.08
C ASP A 133 49.83 10.47 19.37
N PRO A 134 49.02 10.74 18.33
CA PRO A 134 47.70 11.33 18.51
C PRO A 134 46.73 10.33 19.17
N ASP A 135 45.82 10.84 19.99
CA ASP A 135 44.75 10.01 20.56
C ASP A 135 43.84 9.47 19.41
N PRO A 136 43.33 8.23 19.49
CA PRO A 136 42.61 7.59 18.38
C PRO A 136 41.23 8.20 18.09
N PHE A 137 40.68 9.00 19.01
CA PHE A 137 39.35 9.59 18.87
C PHE A 137 39.37 11.07 19.29
N TYR A 138 39.09 11.96 18.33
CA TYR A 138 38.88 13.38 18.58
C TYR A 138 37.45 13.78 18.22
N THR A 139 36.82 14.58 19.07
CA THR A 139 35.55 15.26 18.73
C THR A 139 35.82 16.31 17.66
N GLN A 140 34.85 16.64 16.80
CA GLN A 140 35.00 17.69 15.78
C GLN A 140 35.50 19.02 16.37
N GLU A 141 34.96 19.44 17.51
CA GLU A 141 35.38 20.71 18.14
C GLU A 141 36.82 20.63 18.70
N GLN A 142 37.26 19.43 19.11
CA GLN A 142 38.61 19.17 19.60
C GLN A 142 39.64 19.20 18.46
N SER A 143 39.33 18.55 17.35
CA SER A 143 40.21 18.52 16.17
C SER A 143 40.34 19.91 15.53
N GLU A 144 39.26 20.70 15.49
CA GLU A 144 39.28 22.08 15.02
C GLU A 144 40.17 22.98 15.89
N ALA A 145 40.11 22.84 17.22
CA ALA A 145 40.96 23.57 18.16
C ALA A 145 42.46 23.24 17.98
N ILE A 146 42.79 21.95 17.84
CA ILE A 146 44.17 21.49 17.61
C ILE A 146 44.68 22.00 16.26
N VAL A 147 43.88 21.92 15.19
CA VAL A 147 44.24 22.42 13.85
C VAL A 147 44.42 23.94 13.85
N ALA A 148 43.60 24.69 14.59
CA ALA A 148 43.72 26.13 14.71
C ALA A 148 45.05 26.53 15.36
N GLU A 149 45.45 25.86 16.44
CA GLU A 149 46.75 26.12 17.09
C GLU A 149 47.94 25.62 16.27
N LEU A 150 47.83 24.51 15.54
CA LEU A 150 48.87 24.08 14.59
C LEU A 150 49.06 25.11 13.46
N LYS A 151 47.98 25.69 12.93
CA LYS A 151 48.03 26.81 11.97
C LYS A 151 48.67 28.04 12.58
N ARG A 152 48.39 28.35 13.85
CA ARG A 152 49.02 29.45 14.59
C ARG A 152 50.52 29.22 14.80
N LYS A 153 50.95 28.00 15.15
CA LYS A 153 52.37 27.63 15.25
C LYS A 153 53.08 27.75 13.89
N LYS A 154 52.46 27.29 12.81
CA LYS A 154 52.97 27.48 11.44
C LYS A 154 53.20 28.97 11.14
N GLN A 155 52.21 29.83 11.43
CA GLN A 155 52.30 31.26 11.20
C GLN A 155 53.47 31.90 11.97
N LYS A 156 53.67 31.50 13.24
CA LYS A 156 54.81 31.97 14.04
C LYS A 156 56.17 31.55 13.46
N TYR A 157 56.31 30.33 12.95
CA TYR A 157 57.55 29.90 12.30
C TYR A 157 57.79 30.63 10.97
N ALA A 158 56.73 30.92 10.22
CA ALA A 158 56.83 31.71 8.99
C ALA A 158 57.25 33.18 9.26
N GLU A 159 56.72 33.79 10.32
CA GLU A 159 57.12 35.14 10.77
C GLU A 159 58.58 35.20 11.27
N ALA A 160 59.09 34.07 11.78
CA ALA A 160 60.48 33.91 12.20
C ALA A 160 61.42 33.49 11.04
N GLU A 161 60.92 33.43 9.81
CA GLU A 161 61.65 32.99 8.60
C GLU A 161 62.21 31.54 8.67
N ASP A 162 61.69 30.71 9.58
CA ASP A 162 62.04 29.29 9.71
C ASP A 162 61.08 28.41 8.88
N PHE A 163 61.32 28.41 7.57
CA PHE A 163 60.45 27.74 6.60
C PHE A 163 60.45 26.21 6.74
N ASP A 164 61.58 25.59 7.12
CA ASP A 164 61.69 24.13 7.27
C ASP A 164 60.77 23.62 8.38
N ARG A 165 60.71 24.34 9.52
CA ARG A 165 59.77 24.00 10.60
C ARG A 165 58.33 24.29 10.24
N ALA A 166 58.06 25.37 9.50
CA ALA A 166 56.71 25.68 9.02
C ALA A 166 56.18 24.58 8.07
N ASP A 167 57.03 24.01 7.22
CA ASP A 167 56.71 22.87 6.35
C ASP A 167 56.51 21.58 7.14
N ALA A 168 57.34 21.30 8.15
CA ALA A 168 57.16 20.16 9.04
C ALA A 168 55.81 20.21 9.77
N VAL A 169 55.45 21.37 10.33
CA VAL A 169 54.13 21.59 10.97
C VAL A 169 53.00 21.44 9.95
N THR A 170 53.18 21.88 8.71
CA THR A 170 52.19 21.68 7.64
C THR A 170 51.97 20.19 7.34
N ARG A 171 53.05 19.40 7.25
CA ARG A 171 52.95 17.94 7.04
C ARG A 171 52.25 17.24 8.21
N ILE A 172 52.59 17.60 9.45
CA ILE A 172 51.94 17.08 10.66
C ILE A 172 50.45 17.45 10.66
N THR A 173 50.11 18.70 10.36
CA THR A 173 48.71 19.16 10.28
C THR A 173 47.93 18.37 9.23
N SER A 174 48.50 18.16 8.04
CA SER A 174 47.85 17.37 6.99
C SER A 174 47.69 15.89 7.36
N LYS A 175 48.67 15.29 8.05
CA LYS A 175 48.57 13.91 8.57
C LYS A 175 47.46 13.83 9.63
N PHE A 176 47.41 14.79 10.56
CA PHE A 176 46.40 14.86 11.60
C PHE A 176 44.98 15.05 11.04
N ILE A 177 44.80 15.94 10.06
CA ILE A 177 43.50 16.12 9.39
C ILE A 177 43.03 14.81 8.75
N LYS A 178 43.93 14.10 8.02
CA LYS A 178 43.60 12.80 7.43
C LYS A 178 43.20 11.76 8.49
N LEU A 179 43.89 11.73 9.64
CA LEU A 179 43.54 10.84 10.75
C LEU A 179 42.15 11.16 11.31
N CYS A 180 41.82 12.45 11.49
CA CYS A 180 40.50 12.88 11.94
C CYS A 180 39.40 12.51 10.94
N GLU A 181 39.60 12.81 9.64
CA GLU A 181 38.67 12.43 8.56
C GLU A 181 38.46 10.91 8.50
N PHE A 182 39.55 10.16 8.72
CA PHE A 182 39.55 8.71 8.77
C PHE A 182 38.72 8.19 9.96
N SER A 183 39.00 8.70 11.18
CA SER A 183 38.28 8.33 12.39
C SER A 183 36.79 8.64 12.29
N GLU A 184 36.43 9.80 11.75
CA GLU A 184 35.04 10.19 11.56
C GLU A 184 34.34 9.27 10.55
N SER A 185 34.98 8.99 9.41
CA SER A 185 34.45 8.05 8.43
C SER A 185 34.30 6.64 9.00
N ASN A 186 35.26 6.17 9.81
CA ASN A 186 35.17 4.86 10.46
C ASN A 186 34.02 4.82 11.47
N GLN A 187 33.83 5.88 12.25
CA GLN A 187 32.71 6.00 13.19
C GLN A 187 31.36 5.96 12.45
N ILE A 188 31.22 6.71 11.35
CA ILE A 188 29.99 6.73 10.52
C ILE A 188 29.70 5.33 9.97
N GLN A 189 30.71 4.61 9.48
CA GLN A 189 30.52 3.25 8.97
C GLN A 189 30.18 2.26 10.09
N THR A 190 30.78 2.43 11.27
CA THR A 190 30.50 1.61 12.46
C THR A 190 29.05 1.80 12.91
N ASP A 191 28.58 3.04 13.01
CA ASP A 191 27.20 3.38 13.37
C ASP A 191 26.22 2.82 12.33
N LYS A 192 26.54 2.95 11.05
CA LYS A 192 25.76 2.37 9.95
C LYS A 192 25.72 0.84 10.02
N SER A 193 26.84 0.19 10.37
CA SER A 193 26.89 -1.26 10.58
C SER A 193 25.99 -1.67 11.74
N ALA A 194 26.02 -0.94 12.86
CA ALA A 194 25.15 -1.17 14.00
C ALA A 194 23.66 -1.01 13.65
N GLU A 195 23.30 0.05 12.92
CA GLU A 195 21.92 0.27 12.44
C GLU A 195 21.45 -0.87 11.51
N LEU A 196 22.30 -1.30 10.59
CA LEU A 196 22.00 -2.43 9.70
C LEU A 196 21.84 -3.74 10.45
N LYS A 197 22.63 -3.98 11.51
CA LYS A 197 22.49 -5.14 12.40
C LYS A 197 21.17 -5.13 13.16
N GLN A 198 20.77 -3.98 13.70
CA GLN A 198 19.45 -3.83 14.34
C GLN A 198 18.32 -4.13 13.35
N LYS A 199 18.38 -3.55 12.14
CA LYS A 199 17.40 -3.82 11.08
C LYS A 199 17.35 -5.29 10.67
N LEU A 200 18.49 -5.98 10.69
CA LEU A 200 18.56 -7.42 10.41
C LEU A 200 17.82 -8.22 11.49
N GLU A 201 18.04 -7.91 12.76
CA GLU A 201 17.36 -8.56 13.88
C GLU A 201 15.84 -8.36 13.80
N GLU A 202 15.39 -7.13 13.59
CA GLU A 202 13.98 -6.80 13.38
C GLU A 202 13.39 -7.56 12.19
N ALA A 203 14.11 -7.63 11.06
CA ALA A 203 13.66 -8.37 9.88
C ALA A 203 13.58 -9.89 10.13
N GLN A 204 14.49 -10.45 10.93
CA GLN A 204 14.46 -11.85 11.33
C GLN A 204 13.30 -12.17 12.27
N GLN A 205 13.03 -11.30 13.24
CA GLN A 205 11.88 -11.45 14.14
C GLN A 205 10.57 -11.37 13.34
N ASN A 206 10.43 -10.36 12.48
CA ASN A 206 9.28 -10.21 11.59
C ASN A 206 9.06 -11.44 10.70
N HIS A 207 10.12 -12.10 10.25
CA HIS A 207 10.03 -13.33 9.47
C HIS A 207 9.49 -14.52 10.29
N VAL A 208 9.89 -14.65 11.55
CA VAL A 208 9.37 -15.66 12.47
C VAL A 208 7.90 -15.41 12.77
N ASP A 209 7.54 -14.16 13.04
CA ASP A 209 6.15 -13.75 13.29
C ASP A 209 5.27 -13.98 12.06
N LEU A 210 5.78 -13.69 10.87
CA LEU A 210 5.11 -13.98 9.60
C LEU A 210 4.83 -15.48 9.44
N LYS A 211 5.80 -16.35 9.76
CA LYS A 211 5.61 -17.82 9.77
C LYS A 211 4.54 -18.26 10.77
N SER A 212 4.52 -17.65 11.96
CA SER A 212 3.52 -17.93 12.99
C SER A 212 2.11 -17.50 12.55
N ARG A 213 1.98 -16.28 12.04
CA ARG A 213 0.73 -15.72 11.51
C ARG A 213 0.17 -16.59 10.38
N TRP A 214 1.00 -17.01 9.44
CA TRP A 214 0.55 -17.89 8.36
C TRP A 214 0.04 -19.24 8.87
N ARG A 215 0.65 -19.83 9.91
CA ARG A 215 0.13 -21.05 10.54
C ARG A 215 -1.29 -20.83 11.08
N GLN A 216 -1.50 -19.78 11.86
CA GLN A 216 -2.83 -19.44 12.38
C GLN A 216 -3.85 -19.19 11.27
N VAL A 217 -3.44 -18.54 10.18
CA VAL A 217 -4.32 -18.33 9.01
C VAL A 217 -4.73 -19.66 8.37
N PHE A 218 -3.81 -20.62 8.24
CA PHE A 218 -4.13 -21.95 7.73
C PHE A 218 -5.04 -22.73 8.69
N ASP A 219 -4.75 -22.71 10.00
CA ASP A 219 -5.57 -23.40 11.00
C ASP A 219 -7.01 -22.89 10.99
N ASN A 220 -7.19 -21.56 10.96
CA ASN A 220 -8.49 -20.92 10.84
C ASN A 220 -9.19 -21.27 9.50
N PHE A 221 -8.43 -21.35 8.41
CA PHE A 221 -8.96 -21.71 7.09
C PHE A 221 -9.51 -23.14 7.07
N TYR A 222 -8.75 -24.12 7.59
CA TYR A 222 -9.21 -25.50 7.68
C TYR A 222 -10.41 -25.64 8.62
N GLN A 223 -10.36 -25.01 9.80
CA GLN A 223 -11.48 -25.06 10.74
C GLN A 223 -12.76 -24.48 10.15
N ARG A 224 -12.68 -23.36 9.43
CA ARG A 224 -13.84 -22.76 8.76
C ARG A 224 -14.38 -23.68 7.66
N PHE A 225 -13.50 -24.26 6.85
CA PHE A 225 -13.90 -25.18 5.80
C PHE A 225 -14.58 -26.43 6.37
N ASP A 226 -14.02 -27.03 7.42
CA ASP A 226 -14.58 -28.23 8.04
C ASP A 226 -15.96 -27.97 8.65
N ASN A 227 -16.15 -26.80 9.28
CA ASN A 227 -17.44 -26.39 9.82
C ASN A 227 -18.47 -26.17 8.70
N GLU A 228 -18.12 -25.40 7.66
CA GLU A 228 -19.00 -25.14 6.52
C GLU A 228 -19.37 -26.44 5.79
N TYR A 229 -18.40 -27.32 5.58
CA TYR A 229 -18.62 -28.60 4.91
C TYR A 229 -19.54 -29.50 5.75
N ARG A 230 -19.36 -29.52 7.07
CA ARG A 230 -20.24 -30.27 7.99
C ARG A 230 -21.66 -29.74 7.97
N GLU A 231 -21.84 -28.42 8.06
CA GLU A 231 -23.17 -27.79 8.00
C GLU A 231 -23.87 -28.10 6.67
N MET A 232 -23.13 -28.04 5.56
CA MET A 232 -23.65 -28.42 4.25
C MET A 232 -24.09 -29.89 4.22
N VAL A 233 -23.27 -30.82 4.72
CA VAL A 233 -23.62 -32.25 4.75
C VAL A 233 -24.84 -32.49 5.64
N GLN A 234 -24.92 -31.88 6.82
CA GLN A 234 -26.07 -32.00 7.71
C GLN A 234 -27.37 -31.47 7.07
N ALA A 235 -27.30 -30.34 6.37
CA ALA A 235 -28.44 -29.80 5.64
C ALA A 235 -28.89 -30.73 4.51
N GLN A 236 -27.94 -31.35 3.80
CA GLN A 236 -28.23 -32.32 2.74
C GLN A 236 -28.84 -33.61 3.31
N GLU A 237 -28.30 -34.14 4.40
CA GLU A 237 -28.85 -35.31 5.11
C GLU A 237 -30.27 -35.05 5.59
N LYS A 238 -30.54 -33.86 6.14
CA LYS A 238 -31.89 -33.45 6.54
C LYS A 238 -32.84 -33.39 5.34
N GLU A 239 -32.42 -32.82 4.21
CA GLU A 239 -33.26 -32.79 2.99
C GLU A 239 -33.62 -34.19 2.52
N ILE A 240 -32.68 -35.14 2.56
CA ILE A 240 -32.97 -36.55 2.23
C ILE A 240 -33.89 -37.18 3.25
N ALA A 241 -33.67 -36.96 4.55
CA ALA A 241 -34.52 -37.49 5.61
C ALA A 241 -35.96 -36.96 5.51
N ASP A 242 -36.14 -35.69 5.15
CA ASP A 242 -37.46 -35.08 4.93
C ASP A 242 -38.17 -35.72 3.71
N LEU A 243 -37.44 -36.07 2.65
CA LEU A 243 -37.98 -36.80 1.49
C LEU A 243 -38.33 -38.26 1.83
N ASP A 244 -37.49 -38.93 2.63
CA ASP A 244 -37.77 -40.28 3.13
C ASP A 244 -38.97 -40.30 4.09
N ALA A 245 -39.15 -39.27 4.91
CA ALA A 245 -40.34 -39.11 5.75
C ALA A 245 -41.60 -38.91 4.90
N GLN A 246 -41.52 -38.16 3.79
CA GLN A 246 -42.61 -38.04 2.83
C GLN A 246 -42.95 -39.38 2.19
N ARG A 247 -41.95 -40.24 1.94
CA ARG A 247 -42.15 -41.60 1.41
C ARG A 247 -42.99 -42.48 2.34
N GLN A 248 -42.87 -42.28 3.65
CA GLN A 248 -43.62 -43.03 4.68
C GLN A 248 -45.00 -42.43 4.97
N GLY A 249 -45.29 -41.23 4.47
CA GLY A 249 -46.53 -40.52 4.72
C GLY A 249 -47.72 -41.03 3.89
N GLU A 250 -48.82 -40.29 3.92
CA GLU A 250 -49.97 -40.59 3.07
C GLU A 250 -49.76 -40.08 1.63
N MET A 251 -50.28 -40.83 0.66
CA MET A 251 -50.19 -40.46 -0.74
C MET A 251 -50.84 -39.08 -0.97
N PRO A 252 -50.16 -38.12 -1.64
CA PRO A 252 -50.76 -36.83 -1.91
C PRO A 252 -51.97 -36.91 -2.86
N ALA A 253 -52.96 -36.03 -2.69
CA ALA A 253 -54.17 -35.98 -3.52
C ALA A 253 -53.91 -35.89 -5.04
N LYS A 254 -52.75 -35.38 -5.46
CA LYS A 254 -52.37 -35.28 -6.89
C LYS A 254 -52.26 -36.64 -7.58
N PHE A 255 -51.99 -37.71 -6.84
CA PHE A 255 -51.88 -39.08 -7.35
C PHE A 255 -53.18 -39.88 -7.20
N HIS A 256 -54.19 -39.36 -6.49
CA HIS A 256 -55.51 -39.99 -6.35
C HIS A 256 -56.41 -39.77 -7.58
N LYS A 257 -55.82 -39.66 -8.77
CA LYS A 257 -56.57 -39.37 -10.01
C LYS A 257 -56.96 -40.66 -10.69
N TYR A 258 -58.20 -41.06 -10.48
CA TYR A 258 -58.81 -42.20 -11.17
C TYR A 258 -59.03 -41.93 -12.65
N SER A 259 -59.01 -43.01 -13.44
CA SER A 259 -59.31 -42.95 -14.86
C SER A 259 -60.77 -42.53 -15.10
N SER A 260 -61.03 -41.98 -16.29
CA SER A 260 -62.41 -41.67 -16.71
C SER A 260 -63.28 -42.92 -16.80
N GLU A 261 -62.69 -44.09 -17.06
CA GLU A 261 -63.39 -45.38 -17.12
C GLU A 261 -63.96 -45.77 -15.76
N LEU A 262 -63.14 -45.71 -14.69
CA LEU A 262 -63.60 -45.98 -13.33
C LEU A 262 -64.68 -44.99 -12.89
N LEU A 263 -64.50 -43.71 -13.20
CA LEU A 263 -65.49 -42.67 -12.87
C LEU A 263 -66.83 -42.91 -13.58
N ASN A 264 -66.80 -43.29 -14.86
CA ASN A 264 -67.99 -43.64 -15.64
C ASN A 264 -68.68 -44.89 -15.08
N LEU A 265 -67.91 -45.92 -14.70
CA LEU A 265 -68.46 -47.14 -14.07
C LEU A 265 -69.11 -46.84 -12.72
N LYS A 266 -68.49 -46.00 -11.87
CA LYS A 266 -69.08 -45.53 -10.60
C LYS A 266 -70.39 -44.77 -10.83
N GLN A 267 -70.43 -43.89 -11.83
CA GLN A 267 -71.66 -43.15 -12.18
C GLN A 267 -72.76 -44.08 -12.71
N ARG A 268 -72.42 -45.04 -13.57
CA ARG A 268 -73.36 -46.02 -14.11
C ARG A 268 -73.91 -46.93 -13.03
N ASN A 269 -73.06 -47.40 -12.11
CA ASN A 269 -73.46 -48.19 -10.96
C ASN A 269 -74.46 -47.41 -10.08
N LYS A 270 -74.15 -46.15 -9.75
CA LYS A 270 -75.06 -45.27 -9.00
C LYS A 270 -76.42 -45.13 -9.68
N ALA A 271 -76.45 -45.01 -11.00
CA ALA A 271 -77.70 -44.99 -11.78
C ALA A 271 -78.47 -46.32 -11.74
N MET A 272 -77.78 -47.47 -11.74
CA MET A 272 -78.42 -48.79 -11.57
C MET A 272 -79.05 -48.97 -10.19
N VAL A 273 -78.37 -48.51 -9.14
CA VAL A 273 -78.91 -48.50 -7.76
C VAL A 273 -80.18 -47.63 -7.68
N TYR A 274 -80.17 -46.42 -8.26
CA TYR A 274 -81.35 -45.55 -8.29
C TYR A 274 -82.53 -46.15 -9.07
N SER A 275 -82.26 -46.90 -10.14
CA SER A 275 -83.28 -47.61 -10.92
C SER A 275 -83.72 -48.94 -10.29
N LYS A 276 -83.25 -49.26 -9.07
CA LYS A 276 -83.58 -50.46 -8.29
C LYS A 276 -83.18 -51.79 -8.97
N ARG A 277 -82.21 -51.76 -9.90
CA ARG A 277 -81.65 -52.94 -10.57
C ARG A 277 -80.49 -53.52 -9.75
N TYR A 278 -80.81 -54.07 -8.58
CA TYR A 278 -79.78 -54.42 -7.59
C TYR A 278 -78.82 -55.54 -8.03
N ASN A 279 -79.29 -56.53 -8.77
CA ASN A 279 -78.44 -57.64 -9.23
C ASN A 279 -77.33 -57.15 -10.17
N GLU A 280 -77.71 -56.35 -11.18
CA GLU A 280 -76.76 -55.77 -12.13
C GLU A 280 -75.85 -54.73 -11.48
N ALA A 281 -76.38 -53.95 -10.53
CA ALA A 281 -75.58 -53.03 -9.73
C ALA A 281 -74.53 -53.78 -8.91
N SER A 282 -74.84 -54.98 -8.40
CA SER A 282 -73.89 -55.81 -7.65
C SER A 282 -72.74 -56.32 -8.52
N GLU A 283 -73.03 -56.76 -9.75
CA GLU A 283 -71.99 -57.18 -10.70
C GLU A 283 -71.10 -55.99 -11.09
N MET A 284 -71.71 -54.82 -11.35
CA MET A 284 -70.98 -53.61 -11.67
C MET A 284 -70.17 -53.08 -10.48
N GLN A 285 -70.65 -53.25 -9.25
CA GLN A 285 -69.92 -52.90 -8.03
C GLN A 285 -68.66 -53.75 -7.88
N ALA A 286 -68.73 -55.05 -8.16
CA ALA A 286 -67.56 -55.92 -8.13
C ALA A 286 -66.51 -55.48 -9.15
N GLU A 287 -66.93 -55.11 -10.36
CA GLU A 287 -66.03 -54.61 -11.40
C GLU A 287 -65.41 -53.24 -11.05
N VAL A 288 -66.21 -52.33 -10.47
CA VAL A 288 -65.72 -51.05 -9.93
C VAL A 288 -64.66 -51.29 -8.86
N GLN A 289 -64.90 -52.19 -7.91
CA GLN A 289 -63.93 -52.50 -6.85
C GLN A 289 -62.65 -53.12 -7.41
N ARG A 290 -62.77 -54.00 -8.41
CA ARG A 290 -61.63 -54.62 -9.09
C ARG A 290 -60.75 -53.57 -9.78
N LEU A 291 -61.37 -52.66 -10.52
CA LEU A 291 -60.65 -51.61 -11.25
C LEU A 291 -60.09 -50.54 -10.30
N GLU A 292 -60.83 -50.17 -9.25
CA GLU A 292 -60.37 -49.25 -8.21
C GLU A 292 -59.12 -49.76 -7.50
N ALA A 293 -59.10 -51.02 -7.07
CA ALA A 293 -57.92 -51.62 -6.44
C ALA A 293 -56.70 -51.63 -7.37
N ALA A 294 -56.89 -51.94 -8.65
CA ALA A 294 -55.81 -51.95 -9.64
C ALA A 294 -55.26 -50.53 -9.92
N GLU A 295 -56.13 -49.52 -9.99
CA GLU A 295 -55.71 -48.13 -10.14
C GLU A 295 -55.06 -47.57 -8.88
N ASP A 296 -55.54 -47.93 -7.69
CA ASP A 296 -54.93 -47.55 -6.41
C ASP A 296 -53.50 -48.07 -6.28
N GLU A 297 -53.27 -49.36 -6.62
CA GLU A 297 -51.92 -49.92 -6.67
C GLU A 297 -51.02 -49.16 -7.63
N ARG A 298 -51.51 -48.90 -8.86
CA ARG A 298 -50.74 -48.15 -9.87
C ARG A 298 -50.41 -46.73 -9.40
N ASN A 299 -51.38 -46.02 -8.83
CA ASN A 299 -51.21 -44.67 -8.31
C ASN A 299 -50.18 -44.65 -7.18
N TYR A 300 -50.21 -45.65 -6.30
CA TYR A 300 -49.21 -45.84 -5.24
C TYR A 300 -47.81 -46.07 -5.83
N TYR A 301 -47.67 -46.94 -6.83
CA TYR A 301 -46.38 -47.16 -7.51
C TYR A 301 -45.84 -45.89 -8.18
N ASP A 302 -46.69 -45.15 -8.89
CA ASP A 302 -46.32 -43.90 -9.55
C ASP A 302 -45.89 -42.83 -8.53
N TRP A 303 -46.57 -42.76 -7.38
CA TRP A 303 -46.17 -41.90 -6.27
C TRP A 303 -44.81 -42.29 -5.68
N MET A 304 -44.62 -43.57 -5.35
CA MET A 304 -43.36 -44.08 -4.80
C MET A 304 -42.19 -43.82 -5.74
N LYS A 305 -42.38 -44.09 -7.05
CA LYS A 305 -41.40 -43.78 -8.09
C LYS A 305 -41.07 -42.29 -8.16
N ALA A 306 -42.08 -41.43 -8.04
CA ALA A 306 -41.86 -39.98 -8.07
C ALA A 306 -41.08 -39.46 -6.85
N ILE A 307 -41.18 -40.12 -5.68
CA ILE A 307 -40.37 -39.81 -4.50
C ILE A 307 -38.94 -40.35 -4.68
N ASP A 308 -38.80 -41.60 -5.14
CA ASP A 308 -37.48 -42.19 -5.41
C ASP A 308 -36.69 -41.36 -6.44
N ASP A 309 -37.35 -40.87 -7.49
CA ASP A 309 -36.76 -39.95 -8.48
C ASP A 309 -36.34 -38.61 -7.86
N GLN A 310 -37.07 -38.10 -6.87
CA GLN A 310 -36.72 -36.88 -6.15
C GLN A 310 -35.50 -37.08 -5.27
N ILE A 311 -35.45 -38.18 -4.52
CA ILE A 311 -34.30 -38.55 -3.69
C ILE A 311 -33.06 -38.71 -4.58
N PHE A 312 -33.16 -39.43 -5.69
CA PHE A 312 -32.04 -39.60 -6.63
C PHE A 312 -31.53 -38.27 -7.19
N LYS A 313 -32.44 -37.37 -7.59
CA LYS A 313 -32.08 -36.02 -8.06
C LYS A 313 -31.41 -35.18 -6.96
N ALA A 314 -31.93 -35.24 -5.73
CA ALA A 314 -31.35 -34.54 -4.59
C ALA A 314 -29.93 -35.05 -4.30
N GLN A 315 -29.75 -36.37 -4.21
CA GLN A 315 -28.43 -36.99 -4.00
C GLN A 315 -27.43 -36.62 -5.11
N SER A 316 -27.86 -36.64 -6.38
CA SER A 316 -27.01 -36.25 -7.52
C SER A 316 -26.59 -34.77 -7.42
N LYS A 317 -27.53 -33.89 -7.10
CA LYS A 317 -27.27 -32.46 -6.85
C LYS A 317 -26.31 -32.24 -5.68
N HIS A 318 -26.53 -32.91 -4.55
CA HIS A 318 -25.67 -32.83 -3.36
C HIS A 318 -24.24 -33.30 -3.66
N ASN A 319 -24.09 -34.42 -4.36
CA ASN A 319 -22.79 -34.93 -4.82
C ASN A 319 -22.06 -33.91 -5.70
N GLN A 320 -22.78 -33.29 -6.64
CA GLN A 320 -22.21 -32.26 -7.50
C GLN A 320 -21.79 -31.02 -6.69
N GLN A 321 -22.61 -30.57 -5.74
CA GLN A 321 -22.28 -29.46 -4.85
C GLN A 321 -21.03 -29.74 -4.01
N ARG A 322 -20.94 -30.92 -3.39
CA ARG A 322 -19.75 -31.34 -2.62
C ARG A 322 -18.50 -31.33 -3.48
N LYS A 323 -18.57 -31.92 -4.68
CA LYS A 323 -17.44 -31.95 -5.62
C LYS A 323 -16.99 -30.55 -6.04
N ILE A 324 -17.94 -29.65 -6.31
CA ILE A 324 -17.62 -28.25 -6.65
C ILE A 324 -16.95 -27.57 -5.46
N ARG A 325 -17.50 -27.73 -4.24
CA ARG A 325 -16.96 -27.10 -3.04
C ARG A 325 -15.56 -27.58 -2.70
N GLU A 326 -15.29 -28.88 -2.79
CA GLU A 326 -13.95 -29.46 -2.61
C GLU A 326 -12.95 -28.95 -3.64
N ASN A 327 -13.36 -28.83 -4.91
CA ASN A 327 -12.50 -28.27 -5.95
C ASN A 327 -12.20 -26.79 -5.70
N ASN A 328 -13.18 -26.01 -5.24
CA ASN A 328 -12.97 -24.61 -4.86
C ASN A 328 -12.00 -24.50 -3.67
N PHE A 329 -12.18 -25.33 -2.64
CA PHE A 329 -11.28 -25.40 -1.50
C PHE A 329 -9.84 -25.70 -1.91
N LYS A 330 -9.62 -26.70 -2.78
CA LYS A 330 -8.27 -27.01 -3.31
C LYS A 330 -7.64 -25.83 -4.06
N ARG A 331 -8.44 -25.04 -4.78
CA ARG A 331 -7.96 -23.82 -5.47
C ARG A 331 -7.59 -22.73 -4.47
N GLU A 332 -8.43 -22.48 -3.48
CA GLU A 332 -8.18 -21.51 -2.40
C GLU A 332 -6.93 -21.89 -1.61
N GLU A 333 -6.81 -23.15 -1.19
CA GLU A 333 -5.65 -23.68 -0.48
C GLU A 333 -4.36 -23.51 -1.31
N LYS A 334 -4.41 -23.83 -2.60
CA LYS A 334 -3.27 -23.62 -3.51
C LYS A 334 -2.87 -22.14 -3.59
N CYS A 335 -3.84 -21.24 -3.78
CA CYS A 335 -3.61 -19.80 -3.83
C CYS A 335 -2.99 -19.28 -2.53
N MET A 336 -3.46 -19.75 -1.37
CA MET A 336 -2.90 -19.39 -0.07
C MET A 336 -1.47 -19.90 0.11
N LYS A 337 -1.17 -21.13 -0.34
CA LYS A 337 0.19 -21.68 -0.31
C LYS A 337 1.16 -20.88 -1.18
N GLU A 338 0.71 -20.48 -2.37
CA GLU A 338 1.49 -19.64 -3.28
C GLU A 338 1.74 -18.26 -2.69
N THR A 339 0.72 -17.61 -2.14
CA THR A 339 0.84 -16.31 -1.45
C THR A 339 1.80 -16.39 -0.26
N ARG A 340 1.63 -17.38 0.62
CA ARG A 340 2.54 -17.63 1.74
C ARG A 340 3.98 -17.80 1.27
N LYS A 341 4.21 -18.60 0.24
CA LYS A 341 5.55 -18.84 -0.30
C LYS A 341 6.17 -17.53 -0.82
N ALA A 342 5.41 -16.75 -1.58
CA ALA A 342 5.88 -15.48 -2.12
C ALA A 342 6.25 -14.48 -1.02
N GLU A 343 5.43 -14.35 0.03
CA GLU A 343 5.71 -13.46 1.16
C GLU A 343 6.93 -13.91 1.98
N LEU A 344 7.04 -15.21 2.27
CA LEU A 344 8.19 -15.75 2.98
C LEU A 344 9.49 -15.57 2.17
N GLU A 345 9.45 -15.82 0.87
CA GLU A 345 10.61 -15.63 -0.01
C GLU A 345 11.01 -14.14 -0.11
N ALA A 346 10.04 -13.23 -0.17
CA ALA A 346 10.31 -11.79 -0.14
C ALA A 346 10.99 -11.36 1.16
N SER A 347 10.48 -11.85 2.31
CA SER A 347 11.08 -11.62 3.62
C SER A 347 12.51 -12.17 3.71
N GLU A 348 12.75 -13.41 3.25
CA GLU A 348 14.08 -14.02 3.19
C GLU A 348 15.05 -13.25 2.27
N LYS A 349 14.54 -12.71 1.15
CA LYS A 349 15.34 -11.87 0.25
C LYS A 349 15.78 -10.58 0.94
N THR A 350 14.90 -9.94 1.72
CA THR A 350 15.24 -8.76 2.53
C THR A 350 16.34 -9.08 3.55
N ILE A 351 16.20 -10.19 4.29
CA ILE A 351 17.23 -10.66 5.23
C ILE A 351 18.58 -10.89 4.52
N ARG A 352 18.57 -11.56 3.36
CA ARG A 352 19.79 -11.79 2.56
C ARG A 352 20.44 -10.48 2.11
N ASN A 353 19.65 -9.50 1.69
CA ASN A 353 20.16 -8.20 1.26
C ASN A 353 20.78 -7.43 2.44
N LEU A 354 20.14 -7.44 3.60
CA LEU A 354 20.68 -6.81 4.81
C LEU A 354 22.01 -7.45 5.23
N LYS A 355 22.10 -8.78 5.24
CA LYS A 355 23.36 -9.49 5.52
C LYS A 355 24.49 -9.11 4.56
N ARG A 356 24.20 -8.96 3.26
CA ARG A 356 25.19 -8.50 2.29
C ARG A 356 25.60 -7.05 2.54
N ALA A 357 24.65 -6.18 2.87
CA ALA A 357 24.92 -4.78 3.17
C ALA A 357 25.82 -4.63 4.40
N ILE A 358 25.54 -5.39 5.47
CA ILE A 358 26.39 -5.44 6.67
C ILE A 358 27.80 -5.86 6.28
N LYS A 359 27.95 -6.98 5.55
CA LYS A 359 29.27 -7.46 5.13
C LYS A 359 30.04 -6.40 4.34
N VAL A 360 29.40 -5.73 3.37
CA VAL A 360 30.06 -4.68 2.58
C VAL A 360 30.51 -3.51 3.45
N THR A 361 29.70 -3.11 4.44
CA THR A 361 30.07 -2.03 5.37
C THR A 361 31.19 -2.45 6.33
N GLU A 362 31.19 -3.70 6.82
CA GLU A 362 32.27 -4.24 7.65
C GLU A 362 33.58 -4.39 6.85
N ASP A 363 33.51 -4.86 5.60
CA ASP A 363 34.67 -4.93 4.70
C ASP A 363 35.25 -3.52 4.44
N GLN A 364 34.39 -2.49 4.33
CA GLN A 364 34.82 -1.09 4.17
C GLN A 364 35.57 -0.57 5.40
N ILE A 365 35.06 -0.85 6.61
CA ILE A 365 35.72 -0.53 7.88
C ILE A 365 37.12 -1.16 7.92
N TYR A 366 37.23 -2.45 7.57
CA TYR A 366 38.50 -3.16 7.55
C TYR A 366 39.51 -2.60 6.54
N THR A 367 39.06 -2.28 5.31
CA THR A 367 39.96 -1.69 4.29
C THR A 367 40.46 -0.30 4.70
N MET A 368 39.60 0.47 5.35
CA MET A 368 39.98 1.76 5.90
C MET A 368 41.09 1.56 6.95
N GLU A 369 40.92 0.63 7.89
CA GLU A 369 41.92 0.39 8.95
C GLU A 369 43.28 -0.10 8.41
N ALA A 370 43.28 -0.88 7.33
CA ALA A 370 44.51 -1.38 6.70
C ALA A 370 45.30 -0.30 5.93
N ASP A 371 44.63 0.67 5.30
CA ASP A 371 45.27 1.75 4.52
C ASP A 371 46.00 2.80 5.40
N ASN A 372 45.86 2.70 6.74
CA ASN A 372 46.57 3.53 7.70
C ASN A 372 47.99 3.01 8.04
N GLU A 373 48.37 1.82 7.59
CA GLU A 373 49.78 1.38 7.64
C GLU A 373 50.57 2.09 6.53
N GLU A 374 51.58 2.89 6.90
CA GLU A 374 52.39 3.67 5.93
C GLU A 374 52.87 2.75 4.79
N PRO A 375 52.58 3.08 3.51
CA PRO A 375 53.05 2.27 2.41
C PRO A 375 54.58 2.22 2.47
N PRO A 376 55.21 1.05 2.28
CA PRO A 376 56.66 0.94 2.30
C PRO A 376 57.24 1.97 1.32
N PRO A 377 58.34 2.67 1.70
CA PRO A 377 58.90 3.76 0.92
C PRO A 377 59.18 3.26 -0.49
N THR A 378 58.28 3.58 -1.41
CA THR A 378 58.40 3.16 -2.79
C THR A 378 59.48 4.02 -3.39
N GLU A 379 60.63 3.39 -3.65
CA GLU A 379 61.74 4.02 -4.35
C GLU A 379 61.19 4.72 -5.60
N ARG A 380 61.46 6.02 -5.69
CA ARG A 380 61.06 6.88 -6.79
C ARG A 380 61.60 6.31 -8.10
N SER A 381 60.79 5.54 -8.80
CA SER A 381 61.10 5.09 -10.15
C SER A 381 60.00 5.54 -11.10
N ALA A 382 60.44 6.42 -12.00
CA ALA A 382 59.91 6.70 -13.32
C ALA A 382 58.45 7.19 -13.44
N LEU A 383 58.38 8.46 -13.86
CA LEU A 383 57.37 9.10 -14.71
C LEU A 383 56.26 8.17 -15.26
N PRO A 384 54.98 8.58 -15.17
CA PRO A 384 53.91 7.87 -15.85
C PRO A 384 54.22 7.80 -17.36
N PRO A 385 54.11 6.64 -18.02
CA PRO A 385 54.28 6.56 -19.45
C PRO A 385 53.20 7.42 -20.12
N LEU A 386 53.64 8.44 -20.85
CA LEU A 386 52.83 9.25 -21.77
C LEU A 386 52.31 8.33 -22.88
N ASN A 387 51.20 7.66 -22.63
CA ASN A 387 50.47 6.92 -23.65
C ASN A 387 49.62 7.91 -24.47
N LEU A 388 50.30 8.62 -25.37
CA LEU A 388 49.70 9.32 -26.51
C LEU A 388 49.18 8.27 -27.51
N SER A 389 48.04 7.65 -27.21
CA SER A 389 47.29 6.87 -28.20
C SER A 389 46.33 7.78 -28.96
N LEU A 390 46.88 8.48 -29.96
CA LEU A 390 46.12 9.11 -31.05
C LEU A 390 45.78 8.06 -32.11
N ALA A 391 44.97 7.06 -31.78
CA ALA A 391 44.55 6.04 -32.76
C ALA A 391 43.24 5.33 -32.36
N ALA A 392 42.12 6.05 -32.28
CA ALA A 392 40.79 5.42 -32.25
C ALA A 392 39.66 6.40 -32.62
N VAL A 393 39.71 7.01 -33.81
CA VAL A 393 38.61 7.87 -34.31
C VAL A 393 37.57 7.09 -35.14
N ASN A 394 37.79 5.81 -35.48
CA ASN A 394 36.87 5.09 -36.39
C ASN A 394 36.56 3.65 -35.94
N ALA A 395 36.13 3.45 -34.69
CA ALA A 395 35.46 2.23 -34.28
C ALA A 395 33.99 2.55 -33.94
N PRO A 396 33.00 1.84 -34.52
CA PRO A 396 31.60 2.02 -34.14
C PRO A 396 31.44 1.73 -32.64
N PRO A 397 30.70 2.55 -31.89
CA PRO A 397 30.62 2.41 -30.44
C PRO A 397 30.07 1.02 -30.10
N ALA A 398 30.90 0.21 -29.46
CA ALA A 398 30.47 -1.01 -28.80
C ALA A 398 29.33 -0.61 -27.84
N SER A 399 28.16 -1.18 -28.06
CA SER A 399 26.95 -0.91 -27.29
C SER A 399 27.25 -1.03 -25.81
N GLU A 400 27.21 0.09 -25.09
CA GLU A 400 27.32 0.10 -23.63
C GLU A 400 26.38 -0.94 -23.02
N PRO A 401 26.82 -1.75 -22.04
CA PRO A 401 25.95 -2.67 -21.34
C PRO A 401 24.80 -1.87 -20.72
N MET A 402 23.59 -2.17 -21.18
CA MET A 402 22.38 -1.43 -20.86
C MET A 402 22.12 -1.52 -19.36
N THR A 403 22.33 -0.42 -18.63
CA THR A 403 22.04 -0.39 -17.20
C THR A 403 20.52 -0.59 -16.97
N PRO A 404 20.10 -1.24 -15.87
CA PRO A 404 18.69 -1.49 -15.58
C PRO A 404 17.81 -0.22 -15.65
N THR A 405 18.39 0.93 -15.30
CA THR A 405 17.74 2.24 -15.38
C THR A 405 17.51 2.69 -16.83
N LYS A 406 18.50 2.54 -17.72
CA LYS A 406 18.35 2.83 -19.16
C LYS A 406 17.34 1.88 -19.81
N PHE A 407 17.28 0.61 -19.39
CA PHE A 407 16.26 -0.35 -19.84
C PHE A 407 14.85 0.08 -19.45
N ARG A 408 14.65 0.49 -18.19
CA ARG A 408 13.35 0.94 -17.69
C ARG A 408 12.89 2.23 -18.38
N GLN A 409 13.79 3.18 -18.61
CA GLN A 409 13.48 4.41 -19.36
C GLN A 409 13.10 4.12 -20.82
N ARG A 410 13.82 3.22 -21.49
CA ARG A 410 13.52 2.82 -22.87
C ARG A 410 12.19 2.08 -22.99
N ALA A 411 11.85 1.23 -22.01
CA ALA A 411 10.55 0.56 -21.94
C ALA A 411 9.39 1.55 -21.76
N MET A 412 9.56 2.57 -20.89
CA MET A 412 8.55 3.63 -20.72
C MET A 412 8.37 4.50 -21.97
N LEU A 413 9.46 4.82 -22.68
CA LEU A 413 9.41 5.55 -23.94
C LEU A 413 8.68 4.74 -25.03
N ASN A 414 8.99 3.46 -25.17
CA ASN A 414 8.31 2.59 -26.12
C ASN A 414 6.82 2.43 -25.80
N MET A 415 6.44 2.34 -24.52
CA MET A 415 5.02 2.35 -24.15
C MET A 415 4.33 3.64 -24.62
N LYS A 416 4.91 4.82 -24.39
CA LYS A 416 4.31 6.11 -24.80
C LYS A 416 4.17 6.27 -26.31
N VAL A 417 5.07 5.69 -27.09
CA VAL A 417 5.07 5.80 -28.56
C VAL A 417 4.05 4.85 -29.19
N TYR A 418 3.89 3.63 -28.66
CA TYR A 418 3.05 2.61 -29.28
C TYR A 418 1.64 2.47 -28.68
N THR A 419 1.29 3.16 -27.58
CA THR A 419 -0.07 3.09 -26.99
C THR A 419 -0.99 4.26 -27.35
N LYS A 420 -0.59 5.20 -28.21
CA LYS A 420 -1.52 6.21 -28.75
C LYS A 420 -2.48 5.54 -29.73
N ARG A 421 -3.64 5.10 -29.23
CA ARG A 421 -4.77 4.67 -30.07
C ARG A 421 -5.17 5.84 -30.99
N PRO A 422 -5.34 5.61 -32.31
CA PRO A 422 -5.84 6.65 -33.20
C PRO A 422 -7.22 7.12 -32.73
N GLN A 423 -7.41 8.44 -32.65
CA GLN A 423 -8.71 9.03 -32.29
C GLN A 423 -9.75 8.61 -33.33
N LYS A 424 -10.83 7.98 -32.84
CA LYS A 424 -11.95 7.54 -33.67
C LYS A 424 -12.64 8.80 -34.23
N ALA A 425 -12.67 8.94 -35.55
CA ALA A 425 -13.33 10.06 -36.21
C ALA A 425 -14.83 10.12 -35.81
N PRO A 426 -15.39 11.33 -35.61
CA PRO A 426 -16.81 11.47 -35.27
C PRO A 426 -17.70 11.03 -36.44
N PRO A 427 -18.89 10.47 -36.15
CA PRO A 427 -19.80 9.98 -37.17
C PRO A 427 -20.30 11.15 -38.04
N VAL A 428 -20.14 10.99 -39.36
CA VAL A 428 -20.71 11.87 -40.36
C VAL A 428 -22.23 11.69 -40.34
N THR A 429 -22.95 12.71 -39.86
CA THR A 429 -24.40 12.80 -40.02
C THR A 429 -24.71 13.10 -41.48
N ALA A 430 -25.30 12.14 -42.19
CA ALA A 430 -25.86 12.36 -43.52
C ALA A 430 -27.05 13.34 -43.42
N ARG A 431 -27.08 14.30 -44.34
CA ARG A 431 -28.22 15.20 -44.60
C ARG A 431 -29.22 14.53 -45.53
#